data_AF-A0A7C4AP53-F1
#
_entry.id   AF-A0A7C4AP53-F1
#
_cell.length_a   1.000
_cell.length_b   1.000
_cell.length_c   1.000
_cell.angle_alpha   90.00
_cell.angle_beta   90.00
_cell.angle_gamma   90.00
#
_symmetry.space_group_name_H-M   'P 1'
#
loop_
_entity.id
_entity.type
_entity.pdbx_description
1 polymer ?
#
loop_
_entity_poly.entity_id
_entity_poly.type
_entity_poly.pdbx_seq_one_letter_code
_entity_poly.pdbx_strand_id
1 'polypeptide(L)'
;MEHWPTTPFLLLLLFLVAFAYVAYALYVRQSRRSEQRVRLFHADQIDNPEAVQEFLKVLVREKVRLRIRLNNRHKSYMSSLLAIDPQALLIDELFPLEGNELIRESTSVEVDFFLATIEKQRLHISYGFTSRYLATEQWKGFPALRIAFPERIIRNQKRKYLRISPPVTEPLFITFTLQGQTFTEKIANISAGGARFYTNLGKSMLAPGTRLATIHVEIPATGTITCPAIVRLLYPNEQPVIVEGKQMFNSCGIEFENIEDGLREKIIKYVIATERQALKRLSREFD
;
A
#
# COMPACT_ATOMS: atom_id res chain seq x y z
N MET A 1 74.31 6.15 10.29
CA MET A 1 73.10 6.91 9.91
C MET A 1 72.51 6.23 8.69
N GLU A 2 71.63 5.26 8.92
CA GLU A 2 71.01 4.47 7.85
C GLU A 2 69.73 5.18 7.40
N HIS A 3 69.74 5.69 6.16
CA HIS A 3 68.59 6.34 5.55
C HIS A 3 67.56 5.27 5.17
N TRP A 4 66.47 5.20 5.92
CA TRP A 4 65.29 4.42 5.54
C TRP A 4 64.71 4.96 4.22
N PRO A 5 64.33 4.11 3.26
CA PRO A 5 63.71 4.56 2.03
C PRO A 5 62.29 5.04 2.36
N THR A 6 62.07 6.35 2.31
CA THR A 6 60.78 7.01 2.59
C THR A 6 59.74 6.79 1.49
N THR A 7 60.15 6.25 0.35
CA THR A 7 59.34 6.08 -0.87
C THR A 7 58.23 5.02 -0.79
N PRO A 8 58.43 3.79 -0.29
CA PRO A 8 57.34 2.81 -0.15
C PRO A 8 56.28 3.24 0.86
N PHE A 9 56.67 3.94 1.93
CA PHE A 9 55.73 4.44 2.93
C PHE A 9 54.85 5.56 2.39
N LEU A 10 55.43 6.50 1.61
CA LEU A 10 54.67 7.57 0.96
C LEU A 10 53.67 7.03 -0.07
N LEU A 11 54.04 6.00 -0.83
CA LEU A 11 53.16 5.35 -1.81
C LEU A 11 52.00 4.62 -1.13
N LEU A 12 52.25 3.91 -0.03
CA LEU A 12 51.22 3.26 0.78
C LEU A 12 50.25 4.29 1.38
N LEU A 13 50.77 5.40 1.88
CA LEU A 13 49.96 6.49 2.45
C LEU A 13 49.08 7.14 1.38
N LEU A 14 49.62 7.42 0.19
CA LEU A 14 48.84 7.95 -0.94
C LEU A 14 47.74 6.99 -1.39
N PHE A 15 48.01 5.69 -1.42
CA PHE A 15 47.01 4.67 -1.74
C PHE A 15 45.89 4.62 -0.71
N LEU A 16 46.22 4.66 0.60
CA LEU A 16 45.23 4.69 1.67
C LEU A 16 44.35 5.95 1.63
N VAL A 17 44.93 7.12 1.34
CA VAL A 17 44.18 8.38 1.20
C VAL A 17 43.26 8.32 -0.03
N ALA A 18 43.74 7.81 -1.17
CA ALA A 18 42.93 7.64 -2.37
C ALA A 18 41.78 6.64 -2.15
N PHE A 19 42.05 5.51 -1.48
CA PHE A 19 41.04 4.52 -1.12
C PHE A 19 39.99 5.10 -0.18
N ALA A 20 40.41 5.81 0.88
CA ALA A 20 39.50 6.48 1.80
C ALA A 20 38.64 7.54 1.10
N TYR A 21 39.23 8.30 0.17
CA TYR A 21 38.50 9.28 -0.64
C TYR A 21 37.46 8.61 -1.55
N VAL A 22 37.81 7.52 -2.23
CA VAL A 22 36.86 6.76 -3.08
C VAL A 22 35.75 6.15 -2.22
N ALA A 23 36.09 5.53 -1.09
CA ALA A 23 35.10 4.97 -0.16
C ALA A 23 34.16 6.05 0.38
N TYR A 24 34.69 7.22 0.76
CA TYR A 24 33.90 8.37 1.20
C TYR A 24 33.00 8.91 0.07
N ALA A 25 33.52 9.06 -1.15
CA ALA A 25 32.74 9.50 -2.30
C ALA A 25 31.62 8.51 -2.63
N LEU A 26 31.87 7.20 -2.55
CA LEU A 26 30.86 6.15 -2.72
C LEU A 26 29.81 6.21 -1.60
N TYR A 27 30.21 6.39 -0.35
CA TYR A 27 29.32 6.54 0.79
C TYR A 27 28.40 7.77 0.65
N VAL A 28 28.96 8.95 0.36
CA VAL A 28 28.20 10.18 0.15
C VAL A 28 27.25 10.06 -1.04
N ARG A 29 27.70 9.42 -2.14
CA ARG A 29 26.86 9.17 -3.31
C ARG A 29 25.70 8.22 -3.00
N GLN A 30 25.94 7.19 -2.21
CA GLN A 30 24.91 6.25 -1.77
C GLN A 30 23.89 6.91 -0.82
N SER A 31 24.37 7.75 0.10
CA SER A 31 23.54 8.53 1.03
C SER A 31 22.67 9.58 0.31
N ARG A 32 23.21 10.35 -0.64
CA ARG A 32 22.40 11.28 -1.44
C ARG A 32 21.35 10.56 -2.28
N ARG A 33 21.71 9.41 -2.85
CA ARG A 33 20.78 8.60 -3.66
C ARG A 33 19.65 8.03 -2.82
N SER A 34 19.89 7.68 -1.55
CA SER A 34 18.83 7.22 -0.64
C SER A 34 17.88 8.36 -0.25
N GLU A 35 18.39 9.54 0.07
CA GLU A 35 17.56 10.72 0.35
C GLU A 35 16.70 11.15 -0.83
N GLN A 36 17.28 11.20 -2.04
CA GLN A 36 16.53 11.50 -3.27
C GLN A 36 15.44 10.46 -3.53
N ARG A 37 15.74 9.17 -3.29
CA ARG A 37 14.73 8.10 -3.36
C ARG A 37 13.59 8.35 -2.38
N VAL A 38 13.88 8.67 -1.12
CA VAL A 38 12.85 8.97 -0.13
C VAL A 38 11.98 10.14 -0.61
N ARG A 39 12.57 11.25 -1.03
CA ARG A 39 11.80 12.41 -1.54
C ARG A 39 10.91 12.04 -2.72
N LEU A 40 11.41 11.23 -3.65
CA LEU A 40 10.65 10.76 -4.80
C LEU A 40 9.35 10.05 -4.38
N PHE A 41 9.42 9.14 -3.40
CA PHE A 41 8.23 8.39 -2.94
C PHE A 41 7.25 9.24 -2.12
N HIS A 42 7.70 10.36 -1.55
CA HIS A 42 6.85 11.26 -0.78
C HIS A 42 6.22 12.37 -1.62
N ALA A 43 6.59 12.50 -2.90
CA ALA A 43 5.98 13.47 -3.81
C ALA A 43 4.52 13.09 -4.12
N ASP A 44 3.63 14.08 -4.14
CA ASP A 44 2.22 13.88 -4.48
C ASP A 44 2.01 13.47 -5.94
N GLN A 45 2.89 13.97 -6.82
CA GLN A 45 2.94 13.62 -8.23
C GLN A 45 4.42 13.49 -8.66
N ILE A 46 4.67 12.53 -9.54
CA ILE A 46 5.95 12.28 -10.18
C ILE A 46 5.72 12.30 -11.69
N ASP A 47 6.22 13.31 -12.39
CA ASP A 47 6.00 13.53 -13.83
C ASP A 47 7.29 13.70 -14.64
N ASN A 48 8.45 13.82 -13.97
CA ASN A 48 9.75 13.74 -14.64
C ASN A 48 9.95 12.31 -15.19
N PRO A 49 10.17 12.11 -16.51
CA PRO A 49 10.33 10.79 -17.12
C PRO A 49 11.40 9.91 -16.45
N GLU A 50 12.55 10.47 -16.08
CA GLU A 50 13.61 9.72 -15.40
C GLU A 50 13.17 9.25 -14.01
N ALA A 51 12.44 10.11 -13.30
CA ALA A 51 11.93 9.85 -11.97
C ALA A 51 10.81 8.79 -12.01
N VAL A 52 9.91 8.87 -13.00
CA VAL A 52 8.90 7.85 -13.29
C VAL A 52 9.58 6.52 -13.59
N GLN A 53 10.60 6.50 -14.44
CA GLN A 53 11.32 5.28 -14.77
C GLN A 53 12.02 4.66 -13.55
N GLU A 54 12.72 5.46 -12.73
CA GLU A 54 13.35 4.97 -11.49
C GLU A 54 12.32 4.42 -10.50
N PHE A 55 11.14 5.05 -10.41
CA PHE A 55 10.04 4.56 -9.59
C PHE A 55 9.52 3.21 -10.11
N LEU A 56 9.26 3.08 -11.41
CA LEU A 56 8.78 1.83 -12.02
C LEU A 56 9.81 0.70 -11.87
N LYS A 57 11.12 0.98 -11.90
CA LYS A 57 12.16 -0.03 -11.63
C LYS A 57 12.02 -0.66 -10.24
N VAL A 58 11.49 0.08 -9.27
CA VAL A 58 11.18 -0.46 -7.94
C VAL A 58 10.05 -1.49 -8.03
N LEU A 59 9.01 -1.24 -8.82
CA LEU A 59 7.89 -2.15 -9.00
C LEU A 59 8.35 -3.50 -9.59
N VAL A 60 9.22 -3.47 -10.60
CA VAL A 60 9.81 -4.68 -11.19
C VAL A 60 10.63 -5.44 -10.16
N ARG A 61 11.56 -4.75 -9.48
CA ARG A 61 12.48 -5.38 -8.51
C ARG A 61 11.74 -6.03 -7.35
N GLU A 62 10.69 -5.38 -6.86
CA GLU A 62 9.93 -5.83 -5.69
C GLU A 62 8.72 -6.68 -6.07
N LYS A 63 8.51 -6.96 -7.35
CA LYS A 63 7.38 -7.74 -7.89
C LYS A 63 6.04 -7.25 -7.34
N VAL A 64 5.87 -5.93 -7.38
CA VAL A 64 4.68 -5.28 -6.82
C VAL A 64 3.45 -5.72 -7.59
N ARG A 65 2.41 -6.13 -6.87
CA ARG A 65 1.12 -6.47 -7.45
C ARG A 65 0.42 -5.20 -7.93
N LEU A 66 0.02 -5.21 -9.19
CA LEU A 66 -0.75 -4.16 -9.83
C LEU A 66 -2.23 -4.50 -9.79
N ARG A 67 -3.06 -3.51 -9.47
CA ARG A 67 -4.51 -3.52 -9.67
C ARG A 67 -4.82 -2.72 -10.93
N ILE A 68 -5.47 -3.36 -11.89
CA ILE A 68 -5.81 -2.80 -13.19
C ILE A 68 -7.32 -2.59 -13.26
N ARG A 69 -7.77 -1.39 -13.65
CA ARG A 69 -9.16 -1.08 -13.98
C ARG A 69 -9.22 -0.61 -15.43
N LEU A 70 -10.19 -1.14 -16.18
CA LEU A 70 -10.34 -0.87 -17.61
C LEU A 70 -11.55 0.03 -17.83
N ASN A 71 -11.40 1.10 -18.63
CA ASN A 71 -12.49 2.01 -19.00
C ASN A 71 -13.33 2.52 -17.80
N ASN A 72 -12.69 2.77 -16.65
CA ASN A 72 -13.36 3.16 -15.40
C ASN A 72 -14.45 2.17 -14.92
N ARG A 73 -14.36 0.89 -15.30
CA ARG A 73 -15.26 -0.16 -14.79
C ARG A 73 -14.98 -0.46 -13.32
N HIS A 74 -16.02 -0.87 -12.59
CA HIS A 74 -15.90 -1.24 -11.17
C HIS A 74 -15.10 -2.53 -10.92
N LYS A 75 -14.98 -3.41 -11.93
CA LYS A 75 -14.22 -4.64 -11.83
C LYS A 75 -12.73 -4.34 -11.97
N SER A 76 -11.94 -4.89 -11.06
CA SER A 76 -10.47 -4.80 -11.10
C SER A 76 -9.83 -6.14 -11.42
N TYR A 77 -8.70 -6.08 -12.10
CA TYR A 77 -7.86 -7.21 -12.45
C TYR A 77 -6.50 -7.06 -11.79
N MET A 78 -5.77 -8.16 -11.68
CA MET A 78 -4.47 -8.24 -11.03
C MET A 78 -3.40 -8.54 -12.06
N SER A 79 -2.25 -7.92 -11.94
CA SER A 79 -1.09 -8.16 -12.81
C SER A 79 0.19 -7.78 -12.05
N SER A 80 1.34 -7.83 -12.72
CA SER A 80 2.63 -7.36 -12.21
C SER A 80 3.44 -6.73 -13.34
N LEU A 81 4.37 -5.83 -13.00
CA LEU A 81 5.27 -5.22 -13.99
C LEU A 81 6.44 -6.18 -14.28
N LEU A 82 6.55 -6.64 -15.51
CA LEU A 82 7.57 -7.59 -15.97
C LEU A 82 8.84 -6.89 -16.43
N ALA A 83 8.70 -5.82 -17.21
CA ALA A 83 9.80 -5.06 -17.77
C ALA A 83 9.39 -3.62 -18.09
N ILE A 84 10.41 -2.77 -18.30
CA ILE A 84 10.26 -1.36 -18.64
C ILE A 84 11.07 -1.10 -19.90
N ASP A 85 10.38 -0.67 -20.94
CA ASP A 85 10.99 -0.19 -22.18
C ASP A 85 10.94 1.35 -22.22
N PRO A 86 11.75 2.01 -23.07
CA PRO A 86 11.76 3.47 -23.17
C PRO A 86 10.40 4.10 -23.53
N GLN A 87 9.49 3.36 -24.16
CA GLN A 87 8.20 3.87 -24.65
C GLN A 87 6.99 3.07 -24.13
N ALA A 88 7.22 1.97 -23.42
CA ALA A 88 6.15 1.08 -22.98
C ALA A 88 6.52 0.33 -21.70
N LEU A 89 5.51 -0.21 -21.05
CA LEU A 89 5.63 -1.13 -19.95
C LEU A 89 5.12 -2.50 -20.40
N LEU A 90 5.81 -3.55 -19.95
CA LEU A 90 5.31 -4.91 -20.08
C LEU A 90 4.74 -5.35 -18.74
N ILE A 91 3.45 -5.66 -18.74
CA ILE A 91 2.77 -6.25 -17.60
C ILE A 91 2.41 -7.70 -17.90
N ASP A 92 2.30 -8.49 -16.84
CA ASP A 92 1.82 -9.86 -16.91
C ASP A 92 0.35 -9.91 -17.35
N GLU A 93 -0.12 -11.11 -17.72
CA GLU A 93 -1.52 -11.34 -18.01
C GLU A 93 -2.43 -10.88 -16.85
N LEU A 94 -3.62 -10.40 -17.20
CA LEU A 94 -4.62 -9.99 -16.24
C LEU A 94 -5.24 -11.22 -15.58
N PHE A 95 -5.40 -11.17 -14.27
CA PHE A 95 -6.18 -12.12 -13.51
C PHE A 95 -7.38 -11.45 -12.84
N PRO A 96 -8.62 -11.95 -13.01
CA PRO A 96 -9.00 -13.11 -13.83
C PRO A 96 -8.77 -12.94 -15.35
N LEU A 97 -8.55 -14.06 -16.07
CA LEU A 97 -8.08 -14.10 -17.47
C LEU A 97 -9.00 -13.42 -18.48
N GLU A 98 -10.30 -13.30 -18.20
CA GLU A 98 -11.20 -12.56 -19.08
C GLU A 98 -10.81 -11.08 -19.23
N GLY A 99 -9.96 -10.55 -18.34
CA GLY A 99 -9.37 -9.23 -18.49
C GLY A 99 -8.51 -9.09 -19.75
N ASN A 100 -7.85 -10.16 -20.21
CA ASN A 100 -6.93 -10.14 -21.35
C ASN A 100 -7.63 -9.81 -22.67
N GLU A 101 -8.88 -10.20 -22.83
CA GLU A 101 -9.66 -9.83 -24.01
C GLU A 101 -10.23 -8.42 -23.86
N LEU A 102 -10.72 -8.08 -22.66
CA LEU A 102 -11.30 -6.76 -22.38
C LEU A 102 -10.30 -5.60 -22.49
N ILE A 103 -9.03 -5.83 -22.18
CA ILE A 103 -8.00 -4.80 -22.29
C ILE A 103 -7.70 -4.41 -23.75
N ARG A 104 -7.88 -5.33 -24.71
CA ARG A 104 -7.66 -5.07 -26.15
C ARG A 104 -8.64 -4.02 -26.68
N GLU A 105 -9.85 -4.00 -26.14
CA GLU A 105 -10.91 -3.05 -26.49
C GLU A 105 -10.94 -1.82 -25.55
N SER A 106 -9.99 -1.73 -24.62
CA SER A 106 -9.95 -0.63 -23.66
C SER A 106 -9.37 0.65 -24.27
N THR A 107 -10.00 1.78 -23.95
CA THR A 107 -9.48 3.11 -24.28
C THR A 107 -8.60 3.65 -23.16
N SER A 108 -8.76 3.13 -21.93
CA SER A 108 -8.00 3.54 -20.76
C SER A 108 -7.70 2.35 -19.86
N VAL A 109 -6.44 2.29 -19.41
CA VAL A 109 -5.92 1.33 -18.43
C VAL A 109 -5.49 2.11 -17.19
N GLU A 110 -6.29 2.05 -16.13
CA GLU A 110 -5.95 2.63 -14.83
C GLU A 110 -5.21 1.61 -14.00
N VAL A 111 -4.01 1.98 -13.52
CA VAL A 111 -3.14 1.12 -12.72
C VAL A 111 -3.02 1.70 -11.33
N ASP A 112 -3.38 0.93 -10.32
CA ASP A 112 -3.24 1.25 -8.90
C ASP A 112 -2.34 0.21 -8.22
N PHE A 113 -1.49 0.63 -7.29
CA PHE A 113 -0.61 -0.30 -6.56
C PHE A 113 -0.18 0.28 -5.20
N PHE A 114 0.40 -0.58 -4.35
CA PHE A 114 0.86 -0.23 -3.00
C PHE A 114 2.33 -0.64 -2.83
N LEU A 115 3.14 0.24 -2.23
CA LEU A 115 4.55 -0.03 -1.97
C LEU A 115 4.77 -0.43 -0.51
N ALA A 116 4.89 -1.74 -0.30
CA ALA A 116 5.11 -2.36 1.00
C ALA A 116 6.44 -1.95 1.64
N THR A 117 7.53 -1.92 0.87
CA THR A 117 8.91 -1.75 1.37
C THR A 117 9.21 -0.33 1.84
N ILE A 118 8.69 0.67 1.14
CA ILE A 118 8.97 2.09 1.40
C ILE A 118 8.11 2.60 2.56
N GLU A 119 6.88 2.12 2.69
CA GLU A 119 5.94 2.57 3.73
C GLU A 119 5.88 1.63 4.93
N LYS A 120 6.85 0.71 5.05
CA LYS A 120 6.88 -0.36 6.06
C LYS A 120 5.53 -1.10 6.15
N GLN A 121 4.86 -1.35 5.04
CA GLN A 121 3.56 -2.03 4.90
C GLN A 121 2.35 -1.34 5.57
N ARG A 122 2.48 -0.09 6.06
CA ARG A 122 1.51 0.44 7.06
C ARG A 122 0.62 1.56 6.58
N LEU A 123 1.14 2.49 5.78
CA LEU A 123 0.36 3.66 5.37
C LEU A 123 -0.70 3.33 4.31
N HIS A 124 -0.60 2.15 3.66
CA HIS A 124 -1.47 1.73 2.55
C HIS A 124 -1.73 2.90 1.59
N ILE A 125 -0.71 3.68 1.26
CA ILE A 125 -0.89 4.75 0.28
C ILE A 125 -0.91 4.08 -1.09
N SER A 126 -1.99 4.37 -1.81
CA SER A 126 -2.10 3.90 -3.18
C SER A 126 -1.31 4.86 -4.05
N TYR A 127 -0.50 4.32 -4.93
CA TYR A 127 0.03 5.05 -6.07
C TYR A 127 -0.75 4.60 -7.29
N GLY A 128 -0.79 5.41 -8.33
CA GLY A 128 -1.41 4.99 -9.57
C GLY A 128 -1.03 5.86 -10.75
N PHE A 129 -1.28 5.33 -11.94
CA PHE A 129 -1.09 6.03 -13.20
C PHE A 129 -2.12 5.55 -14.22
N THR A 130 -2.29 6.33 -15.28
CA THR A 130 -3.12 5.97 -16.42
C THR A 130 -2.23 5.58 -17.59
N SER A 131 -2.67 4.59 -18.36
CA SER A 131 -2.01 4.11 -19.56
C SER A 131 -3.06 3.69 -20.59
N ARG A 132 -2.60 3.14 -21.72
CA ARG A 132 -3.43 2.53 -22.75
C ARG A 132 -2.78 1.24 -23.23
N TYR A 133 -3.61 0.29 -23.62
CA TYR A 133 -3.14 -0.93 -24.28
C TYR A 133 -2.46 -0.60 -25.61
N LEU A 134 -1.37 -1.32 -25.91
CA LEU A 134 -0.64 -1.21 -27.17
C LEU A 134 -0.70 -2.52 -27.96
N ALA A 135 -0.34 -3.64 -27.32
CA ALA A 135 -0.27 -4.94 -27.97
C ALA A 135 -0.18 -6.08 -26.94
N THR A 136 -0.36 -7.30 -27.41
CA THR A 136 0.05 -8.52 -26.70
C THR A 136 1.33 -9.02 -27.35
N GLU A 137 2.32 -9.39 -26.54
CA GLU A 137 3.60 -9.92 -27.00
C GLU A 137 4.05 -11.11 -26.15
N GLN A 138 5.18 -11.73 -26.50
CA GLN A 138 5.78 -12.77 -25.68
C GLN A 138 6.96 -12.22 -24.87
N TRP A 139 6.94 -12.47 -23.57
CA TRP A 139 8.04 -12.21 -22.66
C TRP A 139 8.56 -13.52 -22.09
N LYS A 140 9.81 -13.87 -22.43
CA LYS A 140 10.46 -15.12 -21.99
C LYS A 140 9.61 -16.39 -22.24
N GLY A 141 8.90 -16.41 -23.37
CA GLY A 141 8.04 -17.53 -23.78
C GLY A 141 6.63 -17.53 -23.17
N PHE A 142 6.28 -16.53 -22.35
CA PHE A 142 4.95 -16.38 -21.76
C PHE A 142 4.22 -15.16 -22.37
N PRO A 143 2.88 -15.16 -22.47
CA PRO A 143 2.14 -13.98 -22.90
C PRO A 143 2.36 -12.80 -21.96
N ALA A 144 2.47 -11.60 -22.54
CA ALA A 144 2.57 -10.35 -21.81
C ALA A 144 1.77 -9.27 -22.52
N LEU A 145 1.35 -8.25 -21.77
CA LEU A 145 0.58 -7.13 -22.27
C LEU A 145 1.46 -5.89 -22.29
N ARG A 146 1.58 -5.28 -23.47
CA ARG A 146 2.29 -4.03 -23.66
C ARG A 146 1.33 -2.87 -23.46
N ILE A 147 1.65 -1.99 -22.51
CA ILE A 147 0.90 -0.76 -22.23
C ILE A 147 1.81 0.46 -22.40
N ALA A 148 1.24 1.61 -22.73
CA ALA A 148 2.02 2.84 -22.90
C ALA A 148 2.77 3.25 -21.64
N PHE A 149 3.95 3.84 -21.80
CA PHE A 149 4.67 4.43 -20.68
C PHE A 149 3.85 5.58 -20.05
N PRO A 150 3.68 5.62 -18.72
CA PRO A 150 2.88 6.65 -18.08
C PRO A 150 3.60 8.00 -18.06
N GLU A 151 2.88 9.08 -18.34
CA GLU A 151 3.42 10.44 -18.23
C GLU A 151 3.72 10.83 -16.78
N ARG A 152 2.94 10.28 -15.83
CA ARG A 152 3.08 10.59 -14.41
C ARG A 152 2.59 9.45 -13.52
N ILE A 153 3.11 9.42 -12.29
CA ILE A 153 2.62 8.59 -11.18
C ILE A 153 2.05 9.53 -10.11
N ILE A 154 0.85 9.22 -9.64
CA ILE A 154 0.14 10.01 -8.62
C ILE A 154 0.15 9.23 -7.32
N ARG A 155 0.51 9.90 -6.23
CA ARG A 155 0.42 9.38 -4.87
C ARG A 155 -0.95 9.75 -4.29
N ASN A 156 -1.84 8.77 -4.21
CA ASN A 156 -3.22 8.94 -3.75
C ASN A 156 -3.34 8.86 -2.22
N GLN A 157 -2.75 9.82 -1.50
CA GLN A 157 -2.95 9.94 -0.05
C GLN A 157 -4.13 10.85 0.31
N LYS A 158 -5.34 10.28 0.28
CA LYS A 158 -6.59 11.01 0.61
C LYS A 158 -7.01 10.89 2.08
N ARG A 159 -6.26 10.13 2.90
CA ARG A 159 -6.66 9.80 4.27
C ARG A 159 -6.18 10.86 5.25
N LYS A 160 -7.13 11.40 6.03
CA LYS A 160 -6.84 12.33 7.16
C LYS A 160 -6.25 11.63 8.38
N TYR A 161 -6.54 10.33 8.54
CA TYR A 161 -6.16 9.55 9.71
C TYR A 161 -5.45 8.25 9.32
N LEU A 162 -4.42 7.90 10.09
CA LEU A 162 -3.73 6.63 9.98
C LEU A 162 -4.68 5.48 10.30
N ARG A 163 -4.58 4.40 9.52
CA ARG A 163 -5.29 3.15 9.75
C ARG A 163 -4.32 2.08 10.20
N ILE A 164 -4.74 1.25 11.14
CA ILE A 164 -4.00 0.05 11.55
C ILE A 164 -4.93 -1.15 11.49
N SER A 165 -4.37 -2.31 11.20
CA SER A 165 -5.02 -3.59 11.41
C SER A 165 -4.77 -4.03 12.86
N PRO A 166 -5.82 -4.37 13.64
CA PRO A 166 -5.63 -4.92 14.98
C PRO A 166 -4.71 -6.15 14.98
N PRO A 167 -3.90 -6.37 16.03
CA PRO A 167 -3.08 -7.56 16.14
C PRO A 167 -3.92 -8.83 16.09
N VAL A 168 -3.39 -9.90 15.49
CA VAL A 168 -4.09 -11.21 15.47
C VAL A 168 -4.34 -11.74 16.88
N THR A 169 -3.43 -11.43 17.82
CA THR A 169 -3.52 -11.81 19.24
C THR A 169 -4.54 -11.02 20.03
N GLU A 170 -4.99 -9.86 19.52
CA GLU A 170 -5.93 -8.96 20.20
C GLU A 170 -6.87 -8.34 19.15
N PRO A 171 -7.78 -9.16 18.58
CA PRO A 171 -8.70 -8.70 17.54
C PRO A 171 -9.71 -7.71 18.12
N LEU A 172 -10.14 -6.74 17.31
CA LEU A 172 -11.25 -5.86 17.64
C LEU A 172 -12.53 -6.29 16.93
N PHE A 173 -13.66 -6.04 17.57
CA PHE A 173 -14.98 -6.28 17.03
C PHE A 173 -15.82 -5.00 17.06
N ILE A 174 -16.72 -4.88 16.09
CA ILE A 174 -17.74 -3.85 16.04
C ILE A 174 -19.11 -4.49 16.18
N THR A 175 -19.92 -3.93 17.07
CA THR A 175 -21.31 -4.35 17.29
C THR A 175 -22.26 -3.25 16.85
N PHE A 176 -23.29 -3.59 16.09
CA PHE A 176 -24.31 -2.65 15.67
C PHE A 176 -25.66 -3.35 15.47
N THR A 177 -26.75 -2.60 15.60
CA THR A 177 -28.10 -3.11 15.33
C THR A 177 -28.64 -2.53 14.03
N LEU A 178 -29.16 -3.39 13.16
CA LEU A 178 -29.79 -3.01 11.90
C LEU A 178 -31.05 -3.86 11.70
N GLN A 179 -32.18 -3.23 11.37
CA GLN A 179 -33.47 -3.91 11.17
C GLN A 179 -33.88 -4.83 12.35
N GLY A 180 -33.59 -4.39 13.59
CA GLY A 180 -33.90 -5.16 14.80
C GLY A 180 -32.97 -6.34 15.10
N GLN A 181 -31.96 -6.58 14.26
CA GLN A 181 -30.95 -7.62 14.46
C GLN A 181 -29.62 -7.01 14.86
N THR A 182 -28.95 -7.63 15.83
CA THR A 182 -27.61 -7.22 16.28
C THR A 182 -26.55 -8.05 15.58
N PHE A 183 -25.55 -7.36 15.03
CA PHE A 183 -24.42 -7.94 14.32
C PHE A 183 -23.15 -7.60 15.08
N THR A 184 -22.28 -8.59 15.24
CA THR A 184 -20.93 -8.43 15.79
C THR A 184 -19.94 -8.91 14.74
N GLU A 185 -19.13 -7.99 14.23
CA GLU A 185 -18.26 -8.23 13.08
C GLU A 185 -16.81 -7.92 13.42
N LYS A 186 -15.88 -8.72 12.90
CA LYS A 186 -14.44 -8.52 13.15
C LYS A 186 -13.91 -7.33 12.36
N ILE A 187 -13.22 -6.42 13.04
CA ILE A 187 -12.59 -5.26 12.44
C ILE A 187 -11.33 -5.68 11.67
N ALA A 188 -11.29 -5.34 10.38
CA ALA A 188 -10.15 -5.48 9.50
C ALA A 188 -9.12 -4.38 9.71
N ASN A 189 -9.57 -3.13 9.87
CA ASN A 189 -8.72 -1.99 10.25
C ASN A 189 -9.53 -0.86 10.89
N ILE A 190 -8.87 -0.02 11.67
CA ILE A 190 -9.47 1.11 12.38
C ILE A 190 -8.58 2.36 12.27
N SER A 191 -9.23 3.53 12.26
CA SER A 191 -8.64 4.86 12.33
C SER A 191 -9.53 5.79 13.15
N ALA A 192 -9.03 6.98 13.48
CA ALA A 192 -9.80 7.98 14.22
C ALA A 192 -11.06 8.49 13.50
N GLY A 193 -11.18 8.28 12.18
CA GLY A 193 -12.34 8.68 11.38
C GLY A 193 -13.29 7.54 11.00
N GLY A 194 -12.97 6.29 11.31
CA GLY A 194 -13.79 5.16 10.90
C GLY A 194 -13.06 3.83 10.96
N ALA A 195 -13.81 2.76 10.64
CA ALA A 195 -13.33 1.40 10.65
C ALA A 195 -13.75 0.63 9.40
N ARG A 196 -13.11 -0.50 9.17
CA ARG A 196 -13.51 -1.50 8.20
C ARG A 196 -13.69 -2.82 8.92
N PHE A 197 -14.75 -3.56 8.62
CA PHE A 197 -15.01 -4.89 9.17
C PHE A 197 -15.35 -5.89 8.07
N TYR A 198 -15.09 -7.17 8.35
CA TYR A 198 -15.49 -8.29 7.50
C TYR A 198 -16.95 -8.65 7.79
N THR A 199 -17.71 -9.01 6.77
CA THR A 199 -19.14 -9.33 6.94
C THR A 199 -19.66 -10.17 5.78
N ASN A 200 -20.79 -10.85 5.99
CA ASN A 200 -21.59 -11.47 4.92
C ASN A 200 -22.85 -10.67 4.57
N LEU A 201 -23.06 -9.51 5.22
CA LEU A 201 -24.15 -8.63 4.87
C LEU A 201 -23.91 -8.04 3.47
N GLY A 202 -24.96 -8.06 2.65
CA GLY A 202 -24.94 -7.55 1.28
C GLY A 202 -25.42 -6.10 1.18
N LYS A 203 -25.51 -5.61 -0.06
CA LYS A 203 -26.00 -4.26 -0.38
C LYS A 203 -27.43 -3.99 0.09
N SER A 204 -28.26 -5.02 0.27
CA SER A 204 -29.62 -4.87 0.81
C SER A 204 -29.63 -4.33 2.24
N MET A 205 -28.55 -4.52 2.99
CA MET A 205 -28.41 -4.05 4.37
C MET A 205 -27.37 -2.94 4.50
N LEU A 206 -26.20 -3.10 3.88
CA LEU A 206 -25.07 -2.18 3.99
C LEU A 206 -24.75 -1.47 2.67
N ALA A 207 -25.76 -0.91 2.01
CA ALA A 207 -25.50 -0.01 0.89
C ALA A 207 -24.71 1.24 1.36
N PRO A 208 -23.83 1.82 0.51
CA PRO A 208 -23.25 3.13 0.79
C PRO A 208 -24.35 4.16 1.08
N GLY A 209 -24.17 4.93 2.16
CA GLY A 209 -25.16 5.85 2.69
C GLY A 209 -26.04 5.26 3.80
N THR A 210 -26.06 3.94 4.01
CA THR A 210 -26.76 3.36 5.17
C THR A 210 -26.18 3.90 6.47
N ARG A 211 -27.05 4.38 7.35
CA ARG A 211 -26.67 4.87 8.67
C ARG A 211 -26.81 3.77 9.72
N LEU A 212 -25.74 3.58 10.49
CA LEU A 212 -25.73 2.77 11.70
C LEU A 212 -25.93 3.73 12.88
N ALA A 213 -27.12 3.70 13.47
CA ALA A 213 -27.53 4.68 14.49
C ALA A 213 -26.61 4.68 15.71
N THR A 214 -26.19 3.50 16.13
CA THR A 214 -25.22 3.30 17.20
C THR A 214 -24.34 2.12 16.85
N ILE A 215 -23.03 2.35 16.85
CA ILE A 215 -22.03 1.30 16.82
C ILE A 215 -21.33 1.24 18.19
N HIS A 216 -20.85 0.06 18.55
CA HIS A 216 -20.00 -0.16 19.70
C HIS A 216 -18.70 -0.83 19.25
N VAL A 217 -17.56 -0.26 19.63
CA VAL A 217 -16.24 -0.85 19.40
C VAL A 217 -15.51 -0.89 20.73
N GLU A 218 -15.23 -2.09 21.21
CA GLU A 218 -14.43 -2.27 22.42
C GLU A 218 -12.96 -2.18 22.06
N ILE A 219 -12.27 -1.16 22.59
CA ILE A 219 -10.82 -1.01 22.42
C ILE A 219 -10.10 -1.34 23.74
N PRO A 220 -9.15 -2.28 23.74
CA PRO A 220 -8.33 -2.61 24.90
C PRO A 220 -7.71 -1.38 25.56
N ALA A 221 -7.73 -1.36 26.90
CA ALA A 221 -7.24 -0.28 27.76
C ALA A 221 -7.86 1.12 27.53
N THR A 222 -8.74 1.27 26.54
CA THR A 222 -9.26 2.56 26.08
C THR A 222 -10.76 2.69 26.39
N GLY A 223 -11.46 1.54 26.43
CA GLY A 223 -12.89 1.43 26.70
C GLY A 223 -13.72 1.27 25.43
N THR A 224 -15.04 1.31 25.60
CA THR A 224 -15.98 1.18 24.50
C THR A 224 -16.19 2.52 23.81
N ILE A 225 -16.03 2.54 22.49
CA ILE A 225 -16.41 3.66 21.64
C ILE A 225 -17.85 3.45 21.22
N THR A 226 -18.68 4.45 21.50
CA THR A 226 -20.08 4.47 21.09
C THR A 226 -20.33 5.73 20.28
N CYS A 227 -20.71 5.58 19.01
CA CYS A 227 -21.07 6.71 18.14
C CYS A 227 -21.95 6.23 16.97
N PRO A 228 -22.66 7.11 16.27
CA PRO A 228 -23.25 6.78 14.98
C PRO A 228 -22.16 6.59 13.92
N ALA A 229 -22.49 5.88 12.85
CA ALA A 229 -21.61 5.72 11.70
C ALA A 229 -22.39 5.65 10.40
N ILE A 230 -21.74 5.96 9.28
CA ILE A 230 -22.31 5.84 7.93
C ILE A 230 -21.48 4.89 7.08
N VAL A 231 -22.15 3.99 6.36
CA VAL A 231 -21.49 3.12 5.39
C VAL A 231 -20.98 3.96 4.23
N ARG A 232 -19.67 3.89 3.97
CA ARG A 232 -19.02 4.58 2.85
C ARG A 232 -18.69 3.64 1.70
N LEU A 233 -18.43 2.37 2.00
CA LEU A 233 -18.02 1.39 1.01
C LEU A 233 -18.44 0.00 1.43
N LEU A 234 -18.99 -0.78 0.50
CA LEU A 234 -19.14 -2.22 0.63
C LEU A 234 -18.47 -2.85 -0.59
N TYR A 235 -17.51 -3.75 -0.38
CA TYR A 235 -16.81 -4.42 -1.45
C TYR A 235 -16.71 -5.93 -1.22
N PRO A 236 -16.85 -6.74 -2.28
CA PRO A 236 -16.59 -8.17 -2.19
C PRO A 236 -15.09 -8.40 -2.01
N ASN A 237 -14.74 -9.32 -1.13
CA ASN A 237 -13.37 -9.75 -0.92
C ASN A 237 -12.92 -10.59 -2.14
N GLU A 238 -11.69 -10.38 -2.59
CA GLU A 238 -11.10 -11.18 -3.70
C GLU A 238 -11.08 -12.67 -3.35
N GLN A 239 -10.86 -12.98 -2.07
CA GLN A 239 -10.98 -14.31 -1.49
C GLN A 239 -11.75 -14.20 -0.16
N PRO A 240 -12.55 -15.22 0.21
CA PRO A 240 -13.23 -15.22 1.50
C PRO A 240 -12.21 -15.17 2.64
N VAL A 241 -12.46 -14.29 3.62
CA VAL A 241 -11.63 -14.19 4.83
C VAL A 241 -12.24 -15.06 5.91
N ILE A 242 -11.44 -15.94 6.52
CA ILE A 242 -11.92 -16.78 7.62
C ILE A 242 -11.91 -15.98 8.91
N VAL A 243 -13.09 -15.78 9.48
CA VAL A 243 -13.30 -15.13 10.78
C VAL A 243 -14.05 -16.13 11.66
N GLU A 244 -13.40 -16.58 12.73
CA GLU A 244 -14.01 -17.53 13.69
C GLU A 244 -14.63 -18.77 13.01
N GLY A 245 -13.91 -19.34 12.03
CA GLY A 245 -14.37 -20.51 11.27
C GLY A 245 -15.39 -20.23 10.16
N LYS A 246 -15.88 -18.99 10.04
CA LYS A 246 -16.84 -18.58 8.99
C LYS A 246 -16.13 -17.87 7.85
N GLN A 247 -16.52 -18.18 6.62
CA GLN A 247 -16.07 -17.46 5.44
C GLN A 247 -16.82 -16.12 5.31
N MET A 248 -16.07 -15.03 5.27
CA MET A 248 -16.58 -13.67 5.08
C MET A 248 -16.29 -13.21 3.66
N PHE A 249 -17.33 -13.02 2.87
CA PHE A 249 -17.23 -12.68 1.45
C PHE A 249 -17.19 -11.18 1.18
N ASN A 250 -17.63 -10.34 2.13
CA ASN A 250 -17.61 -8.89 1.98
C ASN A 250 -16.76 -8.21 3.06
N SER A 251 -16.40 -6.97 2.76
CA SER A 251 -15.85 -6.03 3.72
C SER A 251 -16.61 -4.70 3.62
N CYS A 252 -17.01 -4.17 4.77
CA CYS A 252 -17.71 -2.90 4.88
C CYS A 252 -16.80 -1.85 5.52
N GLY A 253 -16.68 -0.69 4.87
CA GLY A 253 -16.01 0.48 5.40
C GLY A 253 -17.03 1.52 5.87
N ILE A 254 -16.90 1.95 7.11
CA ILE A 254 -17.75 2.96 7.73
C ILE A 254 -16.93 4.21 8.11
N GLU A 255 -17.61 5.35 8.16
CA GLU A 255 -17.11 6.59 8.74
C GLU A 255 -17.86 6.88 10.04
N PHE A 256 -17.14 7.24 11.09
CA PHE A 256 -17.76 7.64 12.35
C PHE A 256 -18.40 9.01 12.20
N GLU A 257 -19.67 9.15 12.61
CA GLU A 257 -20.40 10.41 12.61
C GLU A 257 -20.43 10.97 14.03
N ASN A 258 -20.26 12.30 14.17
CA ASN A 258 -20.40 13.02 15.44
C ASN A 258 -19.67 12.38 16.64
N ILE A 259 -18.53 11.73 16.40
CA ILE A 259 -17.71 11.16 17.47
C ILE A 259 -17.13 12.28 18.33
N GLU A 260 -17.26 12.13 19.64
CA GLU A 260 -16.71 13.06 20.63
C GLU A 260 -15.17 13.11 20.55
N ASP A 261 -14.59 14.29 20.74
CA ASP A 261 -13.15 14.50 20.63
C ASP A 261 -12.35 13.61 21.60
N GLY A 262 -12.84 13.40 22.82
CA GLY A 262 -12.20 12.51 23.80
C GLY A 262 -12.16 11.05 23.35
N LEU A 263 -13.24 10.55 22.73
CA LEU A 263 -13.27 9.21 22.13
C LEU A 263 -12.38 9.12 20.88
N ARG A 264 -12.32 10.18 20.07
CA ARG A 264 -11.44 10.24 18.92
C ARG A 264 -9.96 10.20 19.33
N GLU A 265 -9.56 10.97 20.35
CA GLU A 265 -8.19 10.99 20.87
C GLU A 265 -7.77 9.63 21.41
N LYS A 266 -8.69 8.94 22.09
CA LYS A 266 -8.55 7.55 22.54
C LYS A 266 -8.22 6.60 21.39
N ILE A 267 -8.94 6.68 20.26
CA ILE A 267 -8.63 5.88 19.06
C ILE A 267 -7.24 6.21 18.52
N ILE A 268 -6.89 7.50 18.45
CA ILE A 268 -5.56 7.95 17.98
C ILE A 268 -4.46 7.33 18.84
N LYS A 269 -4.60 7.38 20.17
CA LYS A 269 -3.64 6.78 21.11
C LYS A 269 -3.49 5.28 20.90
N TYR A 270 -4.60 4.56 20.78
CA TYR A 270 -4.59 3.13 20.47
C TYR A 270 -3.85 2.85 19.15
N VAL A 271 -4.23 3.56 18.08
CA VAL A 271 -3.63 3.40 16.75
C VAL A 271 -2.11 3.59 16.79
N ILE A 272 -1.64 4.64 17.44
CA ILE A 272 -0.20 4.93 17.58
C ILE A 272 0.50 3.87 18.45
N ALA A 273 -0.11 3.44 19.55
CA ALA A 273 0.46 2.45 20.46
C ALA A 273 0.62 1.08 19.78
N THR A 274 -0.44 0.59 19.13
CA THR A 274 -0.41 -0.65 18.35
C THR A 274 0.61 -0.57 17.23
N GLU A 275 0.74 0.60 16.60
CA GLU A 275 1.75 0.80 15.58
C GLU A 275 3.17 0.66 16.11
N ARG A 276 3.49 1.35 17.20
CA ARG A 276 4.80 1.26 17.86
C ARG A 276 5.12 -0.17 18.28
N GLN A 277 4.15 -0.91 18.81
CA GLN A 277 4.36 -2.31 19.20
C GLN A 277 4.67 -3.20 18.00
N ALA A 278 3.93 -3.05 16.90
CA ALA A 278 4.21 -3.79 15.67
C ALA A 278 5.60 -3.45 15.09
N LEU A 279 6.06 -2.19 15.18
CA LEU A 279 7.43 -1.82 14.78
C LEU A 279 8.51 -2.50 15.64
N LYS A 280 8.29 -2.60 16.95
CA LYS A 280 9.23 -3.29 17.86
C LYS A 280 9.31 -4.80 17.61
N ARG A 281 8.20 -5.43 17.17
CA ARG A 281 8.20 -6.86 16.82
C ARG A 281 9.00 -7.10 15.56
N LEU A 282 8.75 -6.31 14.52
CA LEU A 282 9.48 -6.40 13.25
C LEU A 282 10.98 -6.19 13.45
N SER A 283 11.42 -5.20 14.24
CA SER A 283 12.86 -4.99 14.43
C SER A 283 13.57 -6.18 15.08
N ARG A 284 12.88 -6.93 15.95
CA ARG A 284 13.43 -8.11 16.63
C ARG A 284 13.45 -9.37 15.75
N GLU A 285 12.69 -9.41 14.66
CA GLU A 285 12.67 -10.54 13.72
C GLU A 285 13.80 -10.45 12.68
N PHE A 286 14.46 -9.30 12.57
CA PHE A 286 15.57 -9.05 11.63
C PHE A 286 16.94 -8.89 12.32
N ASP A 287 17.00 -9.03 13.65
CA ASP A 287 18.23 -9.14 14.45
C ASP A 287 18.50 -10.61 14.80
#